data_AF-A0A1N7NFH4-F1
#
_entry.id   AF-A0A1N7NFH4-F1
#
_cell.length_a   1.000
_cell.length_b   1.000
_cell.length_c   1.000
_cell.angle_alpha   90.00
_cell.angle_beta   90.00
_cell.angle_gamma   90.00
#
_symmetry.space_group_name_H-M   'P 1'
#
loop_
_entity.id
_entity.type
_entity.pdbx_description
1 polymer ?
#
loop_
_entity_poly.entity_id
_entity_poly.type
_entity_poly.pdbx_seq_one_letter_code
_entity_poly.pdbx_strand_id
1 'polypeptide(L)' 'MCPKIRNSETWVEQHEALLDTYIERVFESESIDEWFSASHWYFDAISTLFLPQTAAR' A
#
# COMPACT_ATOMS: atom_id res chain seq x y z
N MET A 1 20.57 1.25 -5.20
CA MET A 1 19.84 0.81 -6.40
C MET A 1 18.36 0.83 -6.05
N CYS A 2 17.57 1.75 -6.62
CA CYS A 2 16.12 1.70 -6.46
C CYS A 2 15.60 0.42 -7.14
N PRO A 3 14.72 -0.35 -6.48
CA PRO A 3 14.07 -1.50 -7.11
C PRO A 3 13.43 -1.06 -8.42
N LYS A 4 13.75 -1.72 -9.53
CA LYS A 4 13.06 -1.48 -10.80
C LYS A 4 11.59 -1.85 -10.60
N ILE A 5 10.70 -0.86 -10.68
CA ILE A 5 9.25 -1.07 -10.71
C ILE A 5 8.95 -2.02 -11.86
N ARG A 6 8.49 -3.23 -11.54
CA ARG A 6 8.41 -4.34 -12.51
C ARG A 6 7.16 -4.27 -13.40
N ASN A 7 6.19 -3.43 -13.05
CA ASN A 7 4.95 -3.14 -13.80
C ASN A 7 4.65 -1.63 -13.78
N SER A 8 5.45 -0.83 -14.49
CA SER A 8 5.26 0.64 -14.51
C SER A 8 3.92 1.06 -15.12
N GLU A 9 3.36 0.27 -16.02
CA GLU A 9 2.11 0.59 -16.73
C GLU A 9 0.89 0.64 -15.81
N THR A 10 0.84 -0.23 -14.79
CA THR A 10 -0.27 -0.30 -13.82
C THR A 10 0.12 0.24 -12.44
N TRP A 11 1.34 0.77 -12.29
CA TRP A 11 1.86 1.19 -10.98
C TRP A 11 1.07 2.36 -10.41
N VAL A 12 0.75 3.36 -11.24
CA VAL A 12 -0.04 4.52 -10.82
C VAL A 12 -1.43 4.07 -10.38
N GLU A 13 -2.11 3.29 -11.21
CA GLU A 13 -3.46 2.78 -10.93
C GLU A 13 -3.51 1.93 -9.64
N GLN A 14 -2.49 1.08 -9.41
CA GLN A 14 -2.38 0.29 -8.18
C GLN A 14 -2.13 1.15 -6.95
N HIS A 15 -1.33 2.21 -7.09
CA HIS A 15 -1.05 3.13 -5.98
C HIS A 15 -2.28 3.97 -5.64
N GLU A 16 -2.98 4.46 -6.65
CA GLU A 16 -4.24 5.20 -6.51
C GLU A 16 -5.32 4.33 -5.84
N ALA A 17 -5.50 3.09 -6.29
CA ALA A 17 -6.47 2.17 -5.68
C ALA A 17 -6.15 1.85 -4.20
N LEU A 18 -4.87 1.70 -3.84
CA LEU A 18 -4.45 1.51 -2.46
C LEU A 18 -4.69 2.76 -1.60
N LEU A 19 -4.44 3.95 -2.16
CA LEU A 19 -4.65 5.21 -1.48
C LEU A 19 -6.14 5.43 -1.21
N ASP A 20 -7.00 5.21 -2.20
CA ASP A 20 -8.46 5.30 -2.04
C ASP A 20 -8.94 4.35 -0.95
N THR A 21 -8.49 3.09 -0.98
CA THR A 21 -8.83 2.10 0.05
C THR A 21 -8.35 2.52 1.45
N TYR A 22 -7.17 3.14 1.56
CA TYR A 22 -6.67 3.66 2.84
C TYR A 22 -7.54 4.81 3.35
N ILE A 23 -7.91 5.75 2.47
CA ILE A 23 -8.77 6.88 2.80
C ILE A 23 -10.12 6.39 3.31
N GLU A 24 -10.77 5.47 2.60
CA GLU A 24 -12.04 4.86 3.02
C GLU A 24 -11.93 4.26 4.42
N ARG A 25 -10.89 3.46 4.68
CA ARG A 25 -10.65 2.86 6.00
C ARG A 25 -10.49 3.89 7.11
N VAL A 26 -9.80 5.01 6.85
CA VAL A 26 -9.64 6.09 7.85
C VAL A 26 -10.98 6.77 8.14
N PHE A 27 -11.80 6.99 7.11
CA PHE A 27 -13.13 7.60 7.27
C PHE A 27 -14.14 6.68 7.96
N GLU A 28 -14.03 5.36 7.76
CA GLU A 28 -14.88 4.35 8.41
C GLU A 28 -14.44 4.04 9.84
N SER A 29 -13.23 4.44 10.24
CA SER A 29 -12.70 4.16 11.57
C SER A 29 -13.40 4.96 12.66
N GLU A 30 -13.79 4.28 13.72
CA GLU A 30 -14.44 4.85 14.92
C GLU A 30 -13.42 5.28 15.98
N SER A 31 -12.14 4.86 15.84
CA SER A 31 -11.09 5.14 16.82
C SER A 31 -9.72 5.43 16.21
N ILE A 32 -8.86 6.07 17.01
CA ILE A 32 -7.45 6.37 16.64
C ILE A 32 -6.63 5.08 16.46
N ASP A 33 -6.94 4.01 17.20
CA ASP A 33 -6.25 2.73 17.07
C ASP A 33 -6.52 2.06 15.69
N GLU A 34 -7.72 2.25 15.16
CA GLU A 34 -8.08 1.82 13.81
C GLU A 34 -7.35 2.63 12.74
N TRP A 35 -7.13 3.93 12.96
CA TRP A 35 -6.29 4.75 12.07
C TRP A 35 -4.85 4.26 12.02
N PHE A 36 -4.25 3.92 13.18
CA PHE A 36 -2.92 3.33 13.22
C PHE A 36 -2.87 1.98 12.51
N SER A 37 -3.93 1.17 12.65
CA SER A 37 -4.05 -0.11 11.96
C SER A 37 -4.16 0.04 10.44
N ALA A 38 -4.99 0.98 9.97
CA ALA A 38 -5.11 1.32 8.55
C ALA A 38 -3.78 1.85 7.98
N SER A 39 -3.05 2.64 8.75
CA SER A 39 -1.75 3.20 8.37
C SER A 39 -0.69 2.10 8.21
N HIS A 40 -0.63 1.14 9.15
CA HIS A 40 0.25 -0.03 9.04
C HIS A 40 -0.07 -0.87 7.81
N TRP A 41 -1.36 -1.18 7.60
CA TRP A 41 -1.79 -1.93 6.42
C TRP A 41 -1.38 -1.24 5.11
N TYR A 42 -1.59 0.07 5.01
CA TYR A 42 -1.25 0.84 3.82
C TYR A 42 0.26 0.87 3.57
N PHE A 43 1.06 1.06 4.62
CA PHE A 43 2.52 1.01 4.55
C PHE A 43 3.04 -0.35 4.07
N ASP A 44 2.47 -1.45 4.58
CA ASP A 44 2.84 -2.81 4.17
C ASP A 44 2.47 -3.08 2.71
N ALA A 45 1.28 -2.64 2.28
CA ALA A 45 0.81 -2.79 0.90
C ALA A 45 1.70 -2.04 -0.08
N ILE A 46 2.03 -0.78 0.22
CA ILE A 46 2.99 0.04 -0.51
C ILE A 46 4.34 -0.65 -0.56
N SER A 47 4.88 -1.05 0.59
CA SER A 47 6.21 -1.66 0.68
C SER A 47 6.30 -2.93 -0.18
N THR A 48 5.22 -3.71 -0.24
CA THR A 48 5.13 -4.90 -1.11
C THR A 48 5.19 -4.55 -2.60
N LEU A 49 4.64 -3.41 -3.02
CA LEU A 49 4.75 -2.93 -4.41
C LEU A 49 6.17 -2.45 -4.75
N PHE A 50 6.89 -1.87 -3.79
CA PHE A 50 8.24 -1.35 -3.98
C PHE A 50 9.35 -2.38 -3.77
N LEU A 51 9.12 -3.41 -2.97
CA LEU A 51 10.12 -4.43 -2.69
C LEU A 51 10.27 -5.39 -3.88
N PRO A 52 11.51 -5.74 -4.27
CA PRO A 52 11.74 -6.84 -5.19
C PRO A 52 11.10 -8.12 -4.61
N GLN A 53 10.18 -8.75 -5.32
CA GLN A 53 9.54 -10.02 -4.89
C GLN A 53 10.50 -11.23 -4.88
N THR A 54 11.80 -11.03 -4.69
CA THR A 54 12.84 -12.06 -4.74
C THR A 54 12.89 -12.98 -3.50
N ALA A 55 11.80 -13.10 -2.76
CA ALA A 55 11.73 -13.95 -1.56
C ALA A 55 10.38 -14.66 -1.36
N ALA A 56 9.60 -14.88 -2.42
CA ALA A 56 8.60 -15.94 -2.43
C ALA A 56 9.13 -17.04 -3.37
N ARG A 57 9.42 -18.20 -2.77
CA ARG A 57 9.99 -19.40 -3.41
C ARG A 57 9.26 -19.82 -4.67
#